data_AF-A0A6I3GQS4-F1
#
_entry.id   AF-A0A6I3GQS4-F1
#
_cell.length_a   1.000
_cell.length_b   1.000
_cell.length_c   1.000
_cell.angle_alpha   90.00
_cell.angle_beta   90.00
_cell.angle_gamma   90.00
#
_symmetry.space_group_name_H-M   'P 1'
#
loop_
_entity.id
_entity.type
_entity.pdbx_description
1 polymer ?
#
loop_
_entity_poly.entity_id
_entity_poly.type
_entity_poly.pdbx_seq_one_letter_code
_entity_poly.pdbx_strand_id
1 'polypeptide(L)'
;MPQDKISDPGLEPHRVRMTDKSPKHAKNAERQVAALFVLSVVGSFFALWAYVAFPITDDLSTVRANNLWLGLGMTLSLLGIGIGAVHWAKTLMPDFEVSEARHQTRGSEDVRAAAVEIVKLADQESGFSRRKLIRRTMYGALALFPLPALIVFGDLGPVVGDSLRHTMWKKGTRLTKDPTGVPIKASDVTLGSVFHVIPEGLSEMHEHKL
;
A
#
# COMPACT_ATOMS: atom_id res chain seq x y z
N MET A 1 -9.45 11.71 -46.94
CA MET A 1 -10.40 11.20 -45.93
C MET A 1 -11.61 10.64 -46.65
N PRO A 2 -12.17 9.49 -46.26
CA PRO A 2 -13.42 8.98 -46.85
C PRO A 2 -14.54 10.02 -46.72
N GLN A 3 -15.40 10.15 -47.74
CA GLN A 3 -16.49 11.14 -47.78
C GLN A 3 -17.57 10.91 -46.70
N ASP A 4 -17.68 9.69 -46.18
CA ASP A 4 -18.69 9.29 -45.18
C ASP A 4 -18.21 9.41 -43.72
N LYS A 5 -17.13 10.16 -43.44
CA LYS A 5 -16.63 10.30 -42.07
C LYS A 5 -17.55 11.26 -41.28
N ILE A 6 -18.24 10.72 -40.28
CA ILE A 6 -19.04 11.49 -39.31
C ILE A 6 -18.13 12.58 -38.71
N SER A 7 -18.58 13.84 -38.78
CA SER A 7 -17.84 14.98 -38.25
C SER A 7 -17.81 14.94 -36.72
N ASP A 8 -16.69 15.38 -36.14
CA ASP A 8 -16.55 15.48 -34.70
C ASP A 8 -17.62 16.44 -34.14
N PRO A 9 -18.52 15.98 -33.25
CA PRO A 9 -19.56 16.82 -32.68
C PRO A 9 -19.02 17.94 -31.77
N GLY A 10 -17.73 17.94 -31.44
CA GLY A 10 -17.11 18.95 -30.58
C GLY A 10 -17.42 18.76 -29.09
N LEU A 11 -17.08 19.75 -28.27
CA LEU A 11 -17.33 19.73 -26.83
C LEU A 11 -18.78 20.10 -26.52
N GLU A 12 -19.37 19.41 -25.54
CA GLU A 12 -20.69 19.75 -25.02
C GLU A 12 -20.70 21.12 -24.32
N PRO A 13 -21.82 21.86 -24.33
CA PRO A 13 -21.90 23.16 -23.64
C PRO A 13 -21.64 23.03 -22.13
N HIS A 14 -20.73 23.85 -21.61
CA HIS A 14 -20.36 23.86 -20.20
C HIS A 14 -21.57 24.04 -19.27
N ARG A 15 -21.70 23.14 -18.28
CA ARG A 15 -22.81 23.17 -17.33
C ARG A 15 -22.43 23.94 -16.06
N VAL A 16 -22.87 25.20 -16.01
CA VAL A 16 -22.63 26.11 -14.87
C VAL A 16 -23.25 25.57 -13.56
N ARG A 17 -22.44 25.48 -12.49
CA ARG A 17 -22.88 25.00 -11.17
C ARG A 17 -23.64 26.08 -10.39
N MET A 18 -24.32 25.68 -9.32
CA MET A 18 -25.08 26.62 -8.47
C MET A 18 -24.17 27.55 -7.66
N THR A 19 -22.95 27.10 -7.34
CA THR A 19 -21.90 27.88 -6.67
C THR A 19 -21.39 29.01 -7.55
N ASP A 20 -21.30 28.79 -8.87
CA ASP A 20 -20.88 29.80 -9.84
C ASP A 20 -21.97 30.88 -10.07
N LYS A 21 -23.25 30.49 -9.94
CA LYS A 21 -24.39 31.40 -10.12
C LYS A 21 -24.67 32.28 -8.90
N SER A 22 -24.28 31.86 -7.71
CA SER A 22 -24.70 32.48 -6.46
C SER A 22 -23.57 32.55 -5.43
N PRO A 23 -23.15 33.77 -5.02
CA PRO A 23 -22.07 33.92 -4.03
C PRO A 23 -22.44 33.32 -2.67
N LYS A 24 -23.73 33.26 -2.33
CA LYS A 24 -24.22 32.62 -1.11
C LYS A 24 -23.96 31.11 -1.12
N HIS A 25 -24.17 30.45 -2.25
CA HIS A 25 -23.93 29.00 -2.38
C HIS A 25 -22.43 28.70 -2.37
N ALA A 26 -21.61 29.53 -3.02
CA ALA A 26 -20.15 29.42 -2.93
C ALA A 26 -19.65 29.56 -1.48
N LYS A 27 -20.14 30.56 -0.73
CA LYS A 27 -19.76 30.77 0.67
C LYS A 27 -20.15 29.58 1.58
N ASN A 28 -21.29 28.95 1.29
CA ASN A 28 -21.71 27.76 2.04
C ASN A 28 -20.82 26.54 1.73
N ALA A 29 -20.49 26.32 0.45
CA ALA A 29 -19.56 25.26 0.06
C ALA A 29 -18.17 25.46 0.67
N GLU A 30 -17.65 26.70 0.68
CA GLU A 30 -16.38 27.07 1.33
C GLU A 30 -16.37 26.67 2.82
N ARG A 31 -17.46 26.96 3.55
CA ARG A 31 -17.59 26.57 4.96
C ARG A 31 -17.65 25.06 5.15
N GLN A 32 -18.30 24.33 4.25
CA GLN A 32 -18.37 22.86 4.29
C GLN A 32 -16.98 22.24 4.05
N VAL A 33 -16.24 22.71 3.04
CA VAL A 33 -14.85 22.31 2.80
C VAL A 33 -13.97 22.59 4.02
N ALA A 34 -14.04 23.82 4.55
CA ALA A 34 -13.25 24.22 5.71
C ALA A 34 -13.57 23.36 6.94
N ALA A 35 -14.84 23.06 7.20
CA ALA A 35 -15.26 22.19 8.30
C ALA A 35 -14.68 20.76 8.15
N LEU A 36 -14.65 20.20 6.93
CA LEU A 36 -14.07 18.88 6.66
C LEU A 36 -12.53 18.87 6.87
N PHE A 37 -11.84 19.94 6.49
CA PHE A 37 -10.41 20.07 6.76
C PHE A 37 -10.10 20.27 8.25
N VAL A 38 -10.92 21.04 8.96
CA VAL A 38 -10.81 21.15 10.43
C VAL A 38 -11.07 19.81 11.09
N LEU A 39 -12.08 19.06 10.67
CA LEU A 39 -12.34 17.70 11.15
C LEU A 39 -11.13 16.79 10.92
N SER A 40 -10.46 16.93 9.77
CA SER A 40 -9.24 16.18 9.48
C SER A 40 -8.12 16.50 10.47
N VAL A 41 -7.89 17.79 10.73
CA VAL A 41 -6.88 18.25 11.69
C VAL A 41 -7.18 17.72 13.10
N VAL A 42 -8.43 17.82 13.54
CA VAL A 42 -8.88 17.30 14.84
C VAL A 42 -8.69 15.79 14.91
N GLY A 43 -9.04 15.05 13.85
CA GLY A 43 -8.84 13.60 13.76
C GLY A 43 -7.37 13.20 13.87
N SER A 44 -6.46 13.95 13.24
CA SER A 44 -5.01 13.72 13.32
C SER A 44 -4.48 13.92 14.75
N PHE A 45 -4.87 15.02 15.41
CA PHE A 45 -4.50 15.25 16.81
C PHE A 45 -5.09 14.19 17.74
N PHE A 46 -6.34 13.79 17.50
CA PHE A 46 -6.99 12.74 18.25
C PHE A 46 -6.28 11.39 18.09
N ALA A 47 -5.83 11.04 16.88
CA ALA A 47 -5.07 9.81 16.63
C ALA A 47 -3.74 9.79 17.40
N LEU A 48 -2.98 10.89 17.35
CA LEU A 48 -1.73 11.04 18.11
C LEU A 48 -1.97 10.95 19.61
N TRP A 49 -2.99 11.65 20.11
CA TRP A 49 -3.37 11.59 21.52
C TRP A 49 -3.80 10.18 21.93
N ALA A 50 -4.65 9.51 21.15
CA ALA A 50 -5.14 8.16 21.40
C ALA A 50 -4.00 7.13 21.44
N TYR A 51 -3.00 7.27 20.56
CA TYR A 51 -1.83 6.41 20.56
C TYR A 51 -1.09 6.43 21.92
N VAL A 52 -0.95 7.61 22.52
CA VAL A 52 -0.25 7.79 23.81
C VAL A 52 -1.17 7.50 25.00
N ALA A 53 -2.46 7.85 24.91
CA ALA A 53 -3.41 7.69 26.00
C ALA A 53 -3.82 6.24 26.27
N PHE A 54 -3.72 5.35 25.26
CA PHE A 54 -4.08 3.93 25.38
C PHE A 54 -2.86 3.04 25.13
N PRO A 55 -1.94 2.86 26.09
CA PRO A 55 -0.74 2.05 25.90
C PRO A 55 -1.08 0.57 25.68
N ILE A 56 -0.30 -0.10 24.83
CA ILE A 56 -0.42 -1.53 24.55
C ILE A 56 0.32 -2.32 25.62
N THR A 57 -0.35 -3.29 26.23
CA THR A 57 0.21 -4.22 27.23
C THR A 57 -0.07 -5.67 26.82
N ASP A 58 0.35 -6.65 27.63
CA ASP A 58 0.10 -8.08 27.38
C ASP A 58 -1.39 -8.46 27.39
N ASP A 59 -2.25 -7.60 27.95
CA ASP A 59 -3.71 -7.80 27.88
C ASP A 59 -4.26 -7.39 26.51
N LEU A 60 -4.87 -8.35 25.82
CA LEU A 60 -5.52 -8.19 24.52
C LEU A 60 -6.59 -7.09 24.51
N SER A 61 -7.21 -6.80 25.67
CA SER A 61 -8.19 -5.72 25.80
C SER A 61 -7.58 -4.34 25.52
N THR A 62 -6.31 -4.13 25.92
CA THR A 62 -5.56 -2.88 25.71
C THR A 62 -5.16 -2.70 24.25
N VAL A 63 -4.76 -3.78 23.58
CA VAL A 63 -4.50 -3.81 22.13
C VAL A 63 -5.75 -3.37 21.36
N ARG A 64 -6.91 -3.96 21.70
CA ARG A 64 -8.20 -3.63 21.06
C ARG A 64 -8.56 -2.16 21.25
N ALA A 65 -8.40 -1.63 22.46
CA ALA A 65 -8.71 -0.24 22.77
C ALA A 65 -7.82 0.72 21.99
N ASN A 66 -6.50 0.48 21.97
CA ASN A 66 -5.55 1.30 21.22
C ASN A 66 -5.90 1.32 19.73
N ASN A 67 -6.05 0.14 19.10
CA ASN A 67 -6.34 0.04 17.67
C ASN A 67 -7.66 0.74 17.30
N LEU A 68 -8.70 0.60 18.14
CA LEU A 68 -10.00 1.23 17.88
C LEU A 68 -9.88 2.76 17.89
N TRP A 69 -9.30 3.34 18.95
CA TRP A 69 -9.25 4.79 19.10
C TRP A 69 -8.27 5.44 18.13
N LEU A 70 -7.11 4.81 17.92
CA LEU A 70 -6.15 5.22 16.91
C LEU A 70 -6.78 5.18 15.51
N GLY A 71 -7.41 4.05 15.16
CA GLY A 71 -8.08 3.86 13.87
C GLY A 71 -9.23 4.84 13.64
N LEU A 72 -10.00 5.18 14.68
CA LEU A 72 -11.06 6.17 14.60
C LEU A 72 -10.51 7.58 14.32
N GLY A 73 -9.42 7.97 14.99
CA GLY A 73 -8.73 9.22 14.70
C GLY A 73 -8.18 9.29 13.27
N MET A 74 -7.51 8.23 12.83
CA MET A 74 -7.03 8.12 11.44
C MET A 74 -8.17 8.18 10.43
N THR A 75 -9.30 7.54 10.71
CA THR A 75 -10.48 7.55 9.84
C THR A 75 -11.04 8.96 9.70
N LEU A 76 -11.23 9.69 10.81
CA LEU A 76 -11.70 11.08 10.79
C LEU A 76 -10.71 12.00 10.07
N SER A 77 -9.41 11.78 10.28
CA SER A 77 -8.34 12.51 9.59
C SER A 77 -8.41 12.33 8.08
N LEU A 78 -8.31 11.09 7.62
CA LEU A 78 -8.19 10.75 6.21
C LEU A 78 -9.49 10.96 5.43
N LEU A 79 -10.64 10.64 6.03
CA LEU A 79 -11.93 10.94 5.41
C LEU A 79 -12.20 12.45 5.37
N GLY A 80 -11.85 13.19 6.42
CA GLY A 80 -12.00 14.65 6.44
C GLY A 80 -11.25 15.32 5.28
N ILE A 81 -9.96 14.96 5.09
CA ILE A 81 -9.18 15.54 4.00
C ILE A 81 -9.62 15.02 2.63
N GLY A 82 -9.93 13.72 2.50
CA GLY A 82 -10.36 13.13 1.23
C GLY A 82 -11.69 13.69 0.75
N ILE A 83 -12.73 13.67 1.60
CA ILE A 83 -14.05 14.23 1.28
C ILE A 83 -13.95 15.74 1.08
N GLY A 84 -13.18 16.45 1.91
CA GLY A 84 -12.96 17.89 1.78
C GLY A 84 -12.34 18.27 0.44
N ALA A 85 -11.30 17.55 0.01
CA ALA A 85 -10.63 17.80 -1.26
C ALA A 85 -11.54 17.53 -2.47
N VAL A 86 -12.28 16.40 -2.46
CA VAL A 86 -13.23 16.09 -3.54
C VAL A 86 -14.38 17.10 -3.57
N HIS A 87 -14.90 17.50 -2.42
CA HIS A 87 -15.97 18.48 -2.33
C HIS A 87 -15.50 19.86 -2.83
N TRP A 88 -14.29 20.27 -2.46
CA TRP A 88 -13.65 21.49 -2.94
C TRP A 88 -13.50 21.47 -4.47
N ALA A 89 -12.94 20.39 -5.02
CA ALA A 89 -12.74 20.22 -6.45
C ALA A 89 -14.08 20.30 -7.21
N LYS A 90 -15.13 19.65 -6.71
CA LYS A 90 -16.44 19.60 -7.37
C LYS A 90 -17.23 20.91 -7.29
N THR A 91 -17.04 21.72 -6.25
CA THR A 91 -17.94 22.85 -5.97
C THR A 91 -17.33 24.22 -6.16
N LEU A 92 -16.01 24.38 -6.06
CA LEU A 92 -15.34 25.68 -6.08
C LEU A 92 -14.20 25.77 -7.10
N MET A 93 -13.53 24.67 -7.45
CA MET A 93 -12.48 24.72 -8.47
C MET A 93 -13.11 24.95 -9.86
N PRO A 94 -12.48 25.77 -10.72
CA PRO A 94 -12.94 25.96 -12.09
C PRO A 94 -13.00 24.63 -12.85
N ASP A 95 -14.14 24.35 -13.47
CA ASP A 95 -14.42 23.14 -14.22
C ASP A 95 -14.59 23.48 -15.70
N PHE A 96 -13.49 23.65 -16.43
CA PHE A 96 -13.57 23.89 -17.87
C PHE A 96 -13.38 22.60 -18.65
N GLU A 97 -14.25 22.33 -19.62
CA GLU A 97 -14.06 21.26 -20.58
C GLU A 97 -12.94 21.67 -21.56
N VAL A 98 -11.76 21.09 -21.37
CA VAL A 98 -10.61 21.32 -22.25
C VAL A 98 -10.38 20.06 -23.07
N SER A 99 -10.43 20.20 -24.39
CA SER A 99 -9.93 19.17 -25.31
C SER A 99 -8.51 19.54 -25.70
N GLU A 100 -7.58 18.62 -25.46
CA GLU A 100 -6.22 18.73 -25.98
C GLU A 100 -6.02 17.60 -26.99
N ALA A 101 -5.51 17.95 -28.18
CA ALA A 101 -5.14 16.94 -29.15
C ALA A 101 -4.07 16.03 -28.51
N ARG A 102 -4.28 14.71 -28.55
CA ARG A 102 -3.31 13.77 -28.00
C ARG A 102 -1.97 14.00 -28.69
N HIS A 103 -1.01 14.55 -27.95
CA HIS A 103 0.36 14.68 -28.44
C HIS A 103 0.87 13.29 -28.81
N GLN A 104 1.43 13.18 -30.00
CA GLN A 104 2.13 11.96 -30.38
C GLN A 104 3.26 11.74 -29.38
N THR A 105 3.37 10.53 -28.82
CA THR A 105 4.45 10.19 -27.89
C THR A 105 5.84 10.36 -28.55
N ARG A 106 5.89 10.31 -29.88
CA ARG A 106 7.09 10.65 -30.65
C ARG A 106 7.28 12.17 -30.67
N GLY A 107 8.32 12.66 -29.99
CA GLY A 107 8.81 14.03 -30.18
C GLY A 107 9.19 14.32 -31.63
N SER A 108 9.12 15.59 -32.04
CA SER A 108 9.50 16.01 -33.40
C SER A 108 10.94 15.59 -33.71
N GLU A 109 11.25 15.43 -35.00
CA GLU A 109 12.60 15.00 -35.42
C GLU A 109 13.66 15.97 -34.94
N ASP A 110 13.37 17.27 -34.96
CA ASP A 110 14.25 18.33 -34.45
C ASP A 110 14.52 18.19 -32.95
N VAL A 111 13.48 17.95 -32.14
CA VAL A 111 13.63 17.78 -30.69
C VAL A 111 14.43 16.52 -30.36
N ARG A 112 14.24 15.45 -31.14
CA ARG A 112 15.01 14.21 -30.96
C ARG A 112 16.47 14.40 -31.35
N ALA A 113 16.74 15.09 -32.45
CA ALA A 113 18.10 15.41 -32.88
C ALA A 113 18.81 16.26 -31.82
N ALA A 114 18.14 17.31 -31.32
CA ALA A 114 18.65 18.16 -30.24
C ALA A 114 18.89 17.36 -28.95
N ALA A 115 17.97 16.48 -28.54
CA ALA A 115 18.16 15.64 -27.36
C ALA A 115 19.39 14.73 -27.47
N VAL A 116 19.60 14.12 -28.64
CA VAL A 116 20.80 13.29 -28.89
C VAL A 116 22.07 14.14 -28.85
N GLU A 117 22.03 15.36 -29.38
CA GLU A 117 23.15 16.30 -29.33
C GLU A 117 23.47 16.73 -27.90
N ILE A 118 22.47 17.07 -27.10
CA ILE A 118 22.62 17.41 -25.68
C ILE A 118 23.27 16.26 -24.91
N VAL A 119 22.82 15.01 -25.12
CA VAL A 119 23.42 13.84 -24.47
C VAL A 119 24.88 13.65 -24.89
N LYS A 120 25.19 13.84 -26.18
CA LYS A 120 26.57 13.76 -26.67
C LYS A 120 27.44 14.86 -26.09
N LEU A 121 26.94 16.09 -26.02
CA LEU A 121 27.65 17.22 -25.43
C LEU A 121 27.93 16.97 -23.95
N ALA A 122 26.94 16.50 -23.19
CA ALA A 122 27.11 16.15 -21.78
C ALA A 122 28.14 15.03 -21.55
N ASP A 123 28.18 13.99 -22.39
CA ASP A 123 29.25 12.98 -22.31
C ASP A 123 30.64 13.56 -22.63
N GLN A 124 30.71 14.48 -23.60
CA GLN A 124 31.95 15.15 -23.95
C GLN A 124 32.47 16.08 -22.84
N GLU A 125 31.61 16.91 -22.26
CA GLU A 125 31.91 17.87 -21.20
C GLU A 125 32.27 17.16 -19.89
N SER A 126 31.47 16.18 -19.47
CA SER A 126 31.78 15.35 -18.29
C SER A 126 33.04 14.51 -18.49
N GLY A 127 33.33 14.15 -19.75
CA GLY A 127 34.39 13.22 -20.12
C GLY A 127 34.13 11.81 -19.56
N PHE A 128 32.88 11.47 -19.25
CA PHE A 128 32.50 10.20 -18.62
C PHE A 128 33.03 8.99 -19.40
N SER A 129 32.92 9.01 -20.73
CA SER A 129 33.46 7.96 -21.59
C SER A 129 34.98 7.83 -21.57
N ARG A 130 35.70 8.93 -21.33
CA ARG A 130 37.19 9.00 -21.32
C ARG A 130 37.77 8.67 -19.94
N ARG A 131 37.07 9.01 -18.85
CA ARG A 131 37.51 8.83 -17.45
C ARG A 131 37.25 7.40 -16.95
N LYS A 132 38.01 6.43 -17.47
CA LYS A 132 37.83 4.99 -17.21
C LYS A 132 37.86 4.61 -15.72
N LEU A 133 38.73 5.23 -14.93
CA LEU A 133 38.84 4.94 -13.49
C LEU A 133 37.55 5.31 -12.76
N ILE A 134 37.09 6.55 -12.90
CA ILE A 134 35.85 7.07 -12.29
C ILE A 134 34.64 6.22 -12.71
N ARG A 135 34.52 5.91 -14.01
CA ARG A 135 33.42 5.08 -14.52
C ARG A 135 33.42 3.68 -13.91
N ARG A 136 34.59 3.04 -13.81
CA ARG A 136 34.72 1.69 -13.22
C ARG A 136 34.45 1.68 -11.73
N THR A 137 34.96 2.67 -10.99
CA THR A 137 34.71 2.77 -9.54
C THR A 137 33.25 3.10 -9.25
N MET A 138 32.59 3.92 -10.08
CA MET A 138 31.15 4.18 -9.98
C MET A 138 30.32 2.90 -10.19
N TYR A 139 30.60 2.11 -11.22
CA TYR A 139 29.93 0.82 -11.41
C TYR A 139 30.17 -0.13 -10.25
N GLY A 140 31.38 -0.18 -9.71
CA GLY A 140 31.69 -0.95 -8.51
C GLY A 140 30.88 -0.47 -7.30
N ALA A 141 30.80 0.85 -7.07
CA ALA A 141 30.01 1.43 -5.99
C ALA A 141 28.52 1.10 -6.12
N LEU A 142 27.94 1.24 -7.32
CA LEU A 142 26.53 0.93 -7.58
C LEU A 142 26.23 -0.58 -7.44
N ALA A 143 27.18 -1.45 -7.77
CA ALA A 143 27.03 -2.89 -7.61
C ALA A 143 27.10 -3.32 -6.13
N LEU A 144 27.96 -2.67 -5.34
CA LEU A 144 28.19 -3.05 -3.94
C LEU A 144 27.26 -2.34 -2.95
N PHE A 145 26.76 -1.14 -3.29
CA PHE A 145 25.86 -0.35 -2.43
C PHE A 145 24.61 -1.11 -1.94
N PRO A 146 23.96 -1.98 -2.74
CA PRO A 146 22.79 -2.74 -2.29
C PRO A 146 23.11 -3.90 -1.34
N LEU A 147 24.38 -4.33 -1.21
CA LEU A 147 24.73 -5.53 -0.43
C LEU A 147 24.32 -5.47 1.06
N PRO A 148 24.50 -4.35 1.79
CA PRO A 148 24.05 -4.27 3.17
C PRO A 148 22.54 -4.48 3.31
N ALA A 149 21.74 -4.01 2.35
CA ALA A 149 20.29 -4.22 2.38
C ALA A 149 19.93 -5.70 2.23
N LEU A 150 20.62 -6.45 1.38
CA LEU A 150 20.41 -7.90 1.26
C LEU A 150 20.73 -8.63 2.58
N ILE A 151 21.76 -8.18 3.30
CA ILE A 151 22.13 -8.76 4.60
C ILE A 151 21.06 -8.44 5.65
N VAL A 152 20.67 -7.17 5.78
CA VAL A 152 19.65 -6.74 6.75
C VAL A 152 18.29 -7.40 6.49
N PHE A 153 17.87 -7.47 5.22
CA PHE A 153 16.61 -8.14 4.87
C PHE A 153 16.69 -9.66 5.00
N GLY A 154 17.87 -10.25 4.79
CA GLY A 154 18.11 -11.68 5.03
C GLY A 154 18.04 -12.06 6.51
N ASP A 155 18.30 -11.12 7.41
CA ASP A 155 18.29 -11.33 8.87
C ASP A 155 16.92 -11.08 9.52
N LEU A 156 15.88 -10.76 8.74
CA LEU A 156 14.52 -10.53 9.25
C LEU A 156 13.82 -11.80 9.77
N GLY A 157 14.44 -12.98 9.66
CA GLY A 157 13.86 -14.21 10.19
C GLY A 157 14.82 -15.40 10.18
N PRO A 158 14.52 -16.45 10.97
CA PRO A 158 15.35 -17.64 11.02
C PRO A 158 15.34 -18.38 9.68
N VAL A 159 16.47 -19.00 9.33
CA VAL A 159 16.56 -19.89 8.16
C VAL A 159 15.72 -21.14 8.43
N VAL A 160 14.53 -21.19 7.85
CA VAL A 160 13.57 -22.30 8.07
C VAL A 160 14.03 -23.64 7.51
N GLY A 161 14.94 -23.65 6.52
CA GLY A 161 15.49 -24.88 5.94
C GLY A 161 14.39 -25.88 5.56
N ASP A 162 14.57 -27.14 5.95
CA ASP A 162 13.58 -28.20 5.77
C ASP A 162 12.65 -28.40 6.99
N SER A 163 12.67 -27.51 8.00
CA SER A 163 11.85 -27.70 9.22
C SER A 163 10.36 -27.79 8.90
N LEU A 164 9.89 -27.03 7.90
CA LEU A 164 8.51 -27.06 7.42
C LEU A 164 8.14 -28.33 6.65
N ARG A 165 9.12 -29.17 6.27
CA ARG A 165 8.90 -30.46 5.59
C ARG A 165 8.75 -31.63 6.55
N HIS A 166 9.13 -31.44 7.81
CA HIS A 166 9.06 -32.46 8.83
C HIS A 166 7.86 -32.21 9.73
N THR A 167 7.16 -33.29 10.07
CA THR A 167 6.06 -33.28 11.03
C THR A 167 6.32 -34.38 12.07
N MET A 168 5.59 -34.36 13.17
CA MET A 168 5.64 -35.46 14.15
C MET A 168 5.04 -36.78 13.65
N TRP A 169 4.36 -36.76 12.50
CA TRP A 169 3.77 -37.96 11.93
C TRP A 169 4.86 -38.89 11.42
N LYS A 170 4.98 -40.05 12.07
CA LYS A 170 5.85 -41.15 11.64
C LYS A 170 5.03 -42.43 11.58
N LYS A 171 5.51 -43.41 10.81
CA LYS A 171 4.86 -44.72 10.75
C LYS A 171 4.83 -45.33 12.15
N GLY A 172 3.64 -45.64 12.66
CA GLY A 172 3.44 -46.22 13.98
C GLY A 172 3.13 -45.22 15.09
N THR A 173 3.10 -43.91 14.83
CA THR A 173 2.63 -42.91 15.79
C THR A 173 1.15 -43.15 16.12
N ARG A 174 0.78 -43.16 17.41
CA ARG A 174 -0.61 -43.37 17.82
C ARG A 174 -1.44 -42.11 17.59
N LEU A 175 -2.72 -42.32 17.28
CA LEU A 175 -3.72 -41.28 17.08
C LEU A 175 -4.30 -40.87 18.44
N THR A 176 -4.18 -39.59 18.80
CA THR A 176 -4.69 -39.05 20.07
C THR A 176 -5.67 -37.89 19.84
N LYS A 177 -6.54 -37.63 20.82
CA LYS A 177 -7.53 -36.54 20.77
C LYS A 177 -6.88 -35.20 21.13
N ASP A 178 -7.17 -34.16 20.36
CA ASP A 178 -6.80 -32.78 20.68
C ASP A 178 -7.80 -32.15 21.67
N PRO A 179 -7.40 -31.44 22.74
CA PRO A 179 -6.04 -31.19 23.24
C PRO A 179 -5.57 -32.17 24.32
N THR A 180 -6.39 -33.18 24.65
CA THR A 180 -6.17 -34.03 25.83
C THR A 180 -5.07 -35.06 25.67
N GLY A 181 -4.63 -35.37 24.45
CA GLY A 181 -3.59 -36.36 24.18
C GLY A 181 -4.02 -37.81 24.43
N VAL A 182 -5.30 -38.07 24.68
CA VAL A 182 -5.81 -39.43 24.98
C VAL A 182 -5.83 -40.30 23.71
N PRO A 183 -5.25 -41.51 23.71
CA PRO A 183 -5.28 -42.42 22.56
C PRO A 183 -6.71 -42.80 22.15
N ILE A 184 -6.98 -42.78 20.84
CA ILE A 184 -8.28 -43.13 20.28
C ILE A 184 -8.36 -44.65 20.08
N LYS A 185 -9.38 -45.28 20.65
CA LYS A 185 -9.69 -46.69 20.36
C LYS A 185 -10.66 -46.77 19.19
N ALA A 186 -10.62 -47.87 18.43
CA ALA A 186 -11.56 -48.11 17.34
C ALA A 186 -13.03 -48.13 17.81
N SER A 187 -13.27 -48.58 19.05
CA SER A 187 -14.60 -48.56 19.69
C SER A 187 -15.15 -47.16 19.92
N ASP A 188 -14.29 -46.14 19.94
CA ASP A 188 -14.68 -44.77 20.26
C ASP A 188 -15.15 -44.02 19.00
N VAL A 189 -14.93 -44.59 17.81
CA VAL A 189 -15.25 -43.97 16.52
C VAL A 189 -16.61 -44.44 16.03
N THR A 190 -17.57 -43.52 15.93
CA THR A 190 -18.91 -43.78 15.41
C THR A 190 -19.03 -43.42 13.94
N LEU A 191 -19.93 -44.09 13.22
CA LEU A 191 -20.14 -43.85 11.80
C LEU A 191 -20.71 -42.44 11.57
N GLY A 192 -20.05 -41.65 10.71
CA GLY A 192 -20.43 -40.26 10.42
C GLY A 192 -19.82 -39.21 11.38
N SER A 193 -18.97 -39.62 12.32
CA SER A 193 -18.26 -38.70 13.22
C SER A 193 -16.96 -38.17 12.60
N VAL A 194 -16.55 -36.98 13.04
CA VAL A 194 -15.26 -36.36 12.69
C VAL A 194 -14.51 -36.11 13.99
N PHE A 195 -13.31 -36.67 14.10
CA PHE A 195 -12.41 -36.48 15.23
C PHE A 195 -11.29 -35.51 14.82
N HIS A 196 -10.98 -34.56 15.70
CA HIS A 196 -9.73 -33.81 15.59
C HIS A 196 -8.61 -34.66 16.20
N VAL A 197 -7.64 -35.06 15.37
CA VAL A 197 -6.61 -36.03 15.73
C VAL A 197 -5.23 -35.38 15.64
N ILE A 198 -4.44 -35.56 16.70
CA ILE A 198 -3.05 -35.12 16.78
C ILE A 198 -2.14 -36.35 16.96
N PRO A 199 -0.83 -36.25 16.62
CA PRO A 199 0.11 -37.32 16.91
C PRO A 199 0.38 -37.38 18.42
N GLU A 200 0.50 -38.59 18.96
CA GLU A 200 0.90 -38.83 20.34
C GLU A 200 2.17 -38.04 20.70
N GLY A 201 2.13 -37.29 21.80
CA GLY A 201 3.22 -36.42 22.27
C GLY A 201 3.08 -34.93 21.92
N LEU A 202 2.20 -34.54 20.97
CA LEU A 202 2.02 -33.13 20.62
C LEU A 202 1.47 -32.28 21.77
N SER A 203 0.55 -32.82 22.57
CA SER A 203 -0.08 -32.12 23.69
C SER A 203 0.87 -31.81 24.86
N GLU A 204 2.01 -32.50 24.91
CA GLU A 204 3.02 -32.35 25.96
C GLU A 204 4.14 -31.37 25.55
N MET A 205 4.11 -30.87 24.31
CA MET A 205 5.11 -29.96 23.79
C MET A 205 4.74 -28.51 24.09
N HIS A 206 5.58 -27.84 24.87
CA HIS A 206 5.54 -26.39 25.03
C HIS A 206 6.39 -25.69 23.96
N GLU A 207 5.96 -24.49 23.58
CA GLU A 207 6.36 -23.69 22.42
C GLU A 207 7.81 -23.89 21.90
N HIS A 208 7.93 -24.05 20.57
CA HIS A 208 9.14 -23.91 19.75
C HIS A 208 10.02 -25.13 19.36
N LYS A 209 9.52 -26.36 19.25
CA LYS A 209 10.33 -27.43 18.62
C LYS A 209 9.53 -28.41 17.78
N LEU A 210 9.57 -28.28 16.46
CA LEU A 210 9.57 -29.43 15.54
C LEU A 210 10.96 -29.53 14.92
#